data_AF-A0A842ZRE6-F1
#
_entry.id   AF-A0A842ZRE6-F1
#
_cell.length_a   1.000
_cell.length_b   1.000
_cell.length_c   1.000
_cell.angle_alpha   90.00
_cell.angle_beta   90.00
_cell.angle_gamma   90.00
#
_symmetry.space_group_name_H-M   'P 1'
#
loop_
_entity.id
_entity.type
_entity.pdbx_description
1 polymer ?
#
loop_
_entity_poly.entity_id
_entity_poly.type
_entity_poly.pdbx_seq_one_letter_code
_entity_poly.pdbx_strand_id
1 'polypeptide(L)' 'MKNINAYTIVALIVLIAGLLLYITWGLRYGVWADIGIYSITIVLVLGGLLGAILSLSMEKTEEKER' A
#
# COMPACT_ATOMS: atom_id res chain seq x y z
N MET A 1 -17.23 11.57 -9.51
CA MET A 1 -16.51 11.13 -8.29
C MET A 1 -16.01 9.74 -8.59
N LYS A 2 -14.68 9.52 -8.52
CA LYS A 2 -14.00 8.29 -8.96
C LYS A 2 -14.64 7.07 -8.27
N ASN A 3 -14.98 6.01 -9.01
CA ASN A 3 -15.57 4.79 -8.46
C ASN A 3 -14.48 3.99 -7.76
N ILE A 4 -14.01 4.45 -6.59
CA ILE A 4 -12.95 3.79 -5.85
C ILE A 4 -13.37 2.34 -5.58
N ASN A 5 -12.75 1.42 -6.31
CA ASN A 5 -12.96 -0.01 -6.18
C ASN A 5 -12.53 -0.47 -4.79
N ALA A 6 -13.25 -1.45 -4.22
CA ALA A 6 -12.90 -2.07 -2.94
C ALA A 6 -11.43 -2.55 -2.92
N TYR A 7 -10.92 -3.06 -4.04
CA TYR A 7 -9.51 -3.44 -4.17
C TYR A 7 -8.55 -2.26 -4.00
N THR A 8 -8.89 -1.08 -4.53
CA THR A 8 -8.12 0.15 -4.34
C THR A 8 -8.11 0.58 -2.88
N ILE A 9 -9.24 0.46 -2.18
CA ILE A 9 -9.33 0.78 -0.74
C ILE A 9 -8.43 -0.17 0.07
N VAL A 10 -8.53 -1.47 -0.18
CA VAL A 10 -7.69 -2.47 0.50
C VAL A 10 -6.21 -2.20 0.24
N ALA A 11 -5.83 -1.93 -1.00
CA ALA A 11 -4.45 -1.62 -1.36
C ALA A 11 -3.92 -0.36 -0.65
N LEU A 12 -4.75 0.68 -0.53
CA LEU A 12 -4.40 1.89 0.22
C LEU A 12 -4.26 1.63 1.72
N ILE A 13 -5.14 0.81 2.32
CA ILE A 13 -5.02 0.43 3.74
C ILE A 13 -3.72 -0.31 3.98
N VAL A 14 -3.38 -1.28 3.12
CA VAL A 14 -2.13 -2.05 3.22
C VAL A 14 -0.90 -1.13 3.10
N LEU A 15 -0.92 -0.19 2.14
CA LEU A 15 0.13 0.80 1.95
C LEU A 15 0.31 1.67 3.21
N ILE A 16 -0.78 2.24 3.72
CA ILE A 16 -0.76 3.10 4.91
C ILE A 16 -0.30 2.31 6.13
N ALA A 17 -0.76 1.07 6.31
CA ALA A 17 -0.34 0.21 7.39
C ALA A 17 1.17 -0.06 7.37
N GLY A 18 1.76 -0.30 6.19
CA GLY A 18 3.21 -0.44 6.03
C GLY A 18 3.98 0.81 6.44
N LEU A 19 3.53 1.98 6.00
CA LEU A 19 4.15 3.27 6.37
C LEU A 19 4.03 3.55 7.87
N LEU A 20 2.84 3.35 8.46
CA LEU A 20 2.61 3.56 9.89
C LEU A 20 3.44 2.60 10.73
N LEU A 21 3.57 1.33 10.32
CA LEU A 21 4.42 0.36 11.00
C LEU A 21 5.87 0.84 11.05
N TYR A 22 6.42 1.29 9.91
CA TYR A 22 7.80 1.77 9.84
C TYR A 22 8.04 3.02 10.69
N ILE A 23 7.17 4.02 10.55
CA ILE A 23 7.28 5.28 11.31
C ILE A 23 7.12 5.02 12.81
N THR A 24 6.12 4.24 13.21
CA THR A 24 5.88 3.92 14.63
C THR A 24 7.06 3.18 15.22
N TRP A 25 7.67 2.26 14.48
CA TRP A 25 8.85 1.55 14.92
C TRP A 25 10.04 2.48 15.14
N GLY A 26 10.36 3.32 14.15
CA GLY A 26 11.46 4.28 14.23
C GLY A 26 11.29 5.27 15.39
N LEU A 27 10.06 5.75 15.61
CA LEU A 27 9.76 6.64 16.73
C LEU A 27 9.83 5.94 18.10
N ARG A 28 9.36 4.69 18.19
CA ARG A 28 9.25 3.98 19.47
C ARG A 28 10.58 3.42 19.96
N TYR A 29 11.38 2.89 19.05
CA TYR A 29 12.62 2.19 19.39
C TYR A 29 13.88 2.99 19.03
N GLY A 30 13.75 4.09 18.28
CA GLY A 30 14.90 4.87 17.79
C GLY A 30 15.74 4.15 16.73
N VAL A 31 15.31 2.96 16.31
CA VAL A 31 16.01 2.12 15.32
C VAL A 31 15.27 2.23 14.00
N TRP A 32 15.92 2.85 13.02
CA TRP A 32 15.38 3.00 11.67
C TRP A 32 15.86 1.89 10.73
N ALA A 33 17.06 1.34 10.99
CA ALA A 33 17.72 0.34 10.15
C ALA A 33 17.61 -1.07 10.75
N ASP A 34 16.38 -1.56 10.88
CA ASP A 34 16.10 -2.92 11.35
C ASP A 34 15.67 -3.81 10.17
N ILE A 35 16.44 -4.88 9.92
CA ILE A 35 16.23 -5.79 8.79
C ILE A 35 14.86 -6.51 8.87
N GLY A 36 14.40 -6.83 10.08
CA GLY A 36 13.12 -7.49 10.30
C GLY A 36 11.97 -6.57 9.92
N ILE A 37 12.03 -5.32 10.37
CA ILE A 37 11.01 -4.32 10.03
C ILE A 37 11.02 -3.96 8.56
N TYR A 38 12.20 -3.85 7.94
CA TYR A 38 12.31 -3.64 6.51
C TYR A 38 11.68 -4.77 5.70
N SER A 39 11.89 -6.02 6.08
CA SER A 39 11.34 -7.18 5.36
C SER A 39 9.80 -7.17 5.32
N ILE A 40 9.15 -6.73 6.40
CA ILE A 40 7.69 -6.64 6.48
C ILE A 40 7.19 -5.36 5.80
N THR A 41 7.84 -4.23 6.09
CA THR A 41 7.47 -2.92 5.54
C THR A 41 7.51 -2.92 4.02
N ILE A 42 8.55 -3.50 3.42
CA ILE A 42 8.71 -3.47 1.96
C ILE A 42 7.61 -4.27 1.26
N VAL A 43 7.19 -5.40 1.84
CA VAL A 43 6.09 -6.22 1.32
C VAL A 43 4.76 -5.45 1.39
N LEU A 44 4.49 -4.78 2.51
CA LEU A 44 3.27 -3.98 2.68
C LEU A 44 3.26 -2.75 1.77
N VAL A 45 4.37 -2.02 1.70
CA VAL A 45 4.48 -0.80 0.89
C VAL A 45 4.43 -1.13 -0.59
N LEU A 46 5.22 -2.09 -1.08
CA LEU A 46 5.20 -2.48 -2.49
C LEU A 46 3.88 -3.16 -2.85
N GLY A 47 3.36 -4.04 -2.01
CA GLY A 47 2.07 -4.70 -2.23
C GLY A 47 0.92 -3.71 -2.31
N GLY A 48 0.85 -2.75 -1.38
CA GLY A 48 -0.16 -1.70 -1.39
C GLY A 48 -0.01 -0.75 -2.57
N LEU A 49 1.23 -0.36 -2.92
CA LEU A 49 1.49 0.53 -4.06
C LEU A 49 1.13 -0.14 -5.39
N LEU A 50 1.64 -1.36 -5.63
CA LEU A 50 1.37 -2.12 -6.85
C LEU A 50 -0.11 -2.50 -6.95
N GLY A 51 -0.73 -2.91 -5.84
CA GLY A 51 -2.16 -3.22 -5.79
C GLY A 51 -3.03 -2.00 -6.13
N ALA A 52 -2.67 -0.82 -5.64
CA ALA A 52 -3.40 0.41 -5.95
C ALA A 52 -3.24 0.79 -7.43
N ILE A 53 -2.03 0.71 -7.98
CA ILE A 53 -1.75 0.99 -9.39
C ILE A 53 -2.49 0.01 -10.30
N LEU A 54 -2.44 -1.29 -9.99
CA LEU A 54 -3.10 -2.33 -10.78
C LEU A 54 -4.61 -2.15 -10.78
N SER A 55 -5.21 -1.94 -9.60
CA SER A 55 -6.65 -1.73 -9.46
C SER A 55 -7.13 -0.52 -10.24
N LEU A 56 -6.41 0.60 -10.16
CA LEU A 56 -6.70 1.82 -10.93
C LEU A 56 -6.52 1.63 -12.44
N SER A 57 -5.57 0.80 -12.86
CA SER A 57 -5.33 0.52 -14.28
C SER A 57 -6.39 -0.41 -14.87
N MET A 58 -6.91 -1.35 -14.07
CA MET A 58 -8.00 -2.24 -14.47
C MET A 58 -9.33 -1.50 -14.59
N GLU A 59 -9.66 -0.61 -13.63
CA GLU A 59 -10.89 0.22 -13.68
C GLU A 59 -10.96 1.03 -14.99
N LYS A 60 -9.83 1.59 -15.43
CA LYS A 60 -9.74 2.35 -16.68
C LYS A 60 -9.97 1.51 -17.94
N THR A 61 -9.60 0.22 -17.90
CA THR A 61 -9.81 -0.70 -19.03
C THR A 61 -11.28 -1.12 -19.10
N GLU A 62 -11.92 -1.45 -17.97
CA GLU A 62 -13.34 -1.83 -17.93
C GLU A 62 -14.28 -0.68 -18.33
N GLU A 63 -13.96 0.57 -17.99
CA GLU A 63 -14.73 1.75 -18.44
C GLU A 63 -14.65 1.96 -19.96
N LYS A 64 -13.56 1.54 -20.60
CA LYS A 64 -13.34 1.71 -22.04
C LYS A 64 -14.03 0.63 -22.89
N GLU A 65 -14.36 -0.51 -22.30
CA GLU A 65 -15.03 -1.64 -22.98
C GLU A 65 -16.56 -1.69 -22.77
N ARG A 66 -17.13 -0.81 -21.93
CA ARG A 66 -18.59 -0.62 -21.76
C ARG A 66 -19.12 0.52 -22.62
#